data_AF-A0AA97DCA0-F1
#
_entry.id   AF-A0AA97DCA0-F1
#
_cell.length_a   1.000
_cell.length_b   1.000
_cell.length_c   1.000
_cell.angle_alpha   90.00
_cell.angle_beta   90.00
_cell.angle_gamma   90.00
#
_symmetry.space_group_name_H-M   'P 1'
#
loop_
_entity.id
_entity.type
_entity.pdbx_description
1 polymer ?
#
loop_
_entity_poly.entity_id
_entity_poly.type
_entity_poly.pdbx_seq_one_letter_code
_entity_poly.pdbx_strand_id
1 'polypeptide(L)' 'MNVDLLATALKRLAILILLFIASPVLLTMAFKAIKRYQEGFEYWLSHLFLVSAGLLIIFTIYFAFKTFGTISKAIFQK' A
#
# COMPACT_ATOMS: atom_id res chain seq x y z
N MET A 1 -11.35 -3.90 -28.59
CA MET A 1 -10.54 -3.87 -27.35
C MET A 1 -10.63 -2.48 -26.77
N ASN A 2 -11.17 -2.30 -25.56
CA ASN A 2 -11.39 -0.97 -25.00
C ASN A 2 -10.08 -0.48 -24.37
N VAL A 3 -9.27 0.21 -25.17
CA VAL A 3 -7.88 0.60 -24.84
C VAL A 3 -7.82 1.47 -23.58
N ASP A 4 -8.85 2.28 -23.34
CA ASP A 4 -9.02 3.11 -22.13
C ASP A 4 -9.13 2.29 -20.83
N LEU A 5 -9.84 1.15 -20.87
CA LEU A 5 -9.96 0.26 -19.71
C LEU A 5 -8.62 -0.42 -19.40
N LEU A 6 -7.89 -0.82 -20.44
CA LEU A 6 -6.58 -1.45 -20.30
C LEU A 6 -5.55 -0.46 -19.72
N ALA A 7 -5.53 0.77 -20.24
CA ALA A 7 -4.65 1.83 -19.74
C ALA A 7 -4.92 2.17 -18.26
N THR A 8 -6.20 2.20 -17.87
CA THR A 8 -6.61 2.44 -16.48
C THR A 8 -6.20 1.29 -15.56
N ALA A 9 -6.36 0.04 -16.02
CA ALA A 9 -5.94 -1.15 -15.28
C ALA A 9 -4.42 -1.18 -15.07
N LEU A 10 -3.63 -0.84 -16.10
CA LEU A 10 -2.18 -0.80 -16.05
C LEU A 10 -1.66 0.29 -15.10
N LYS A 11 -2.26 1.49 -15.12
CA LYS A 11 -1.93 2.57 -14.16
C LYS A 11 -2.19 2.14 -12.71
N ARG A 12 -3.32 1.49 -12.45
CA ARG A 12 -3.67 0.97 -11.10
C ARG A 12 -2.70 -0.12 -10.65
N LEU A 13 -2.28 -1.00 -11.57
CA LEU A 13 -1.28 -2.02 -11.28
C LEU A 13 0.08 -1.41 -10.91
N ALA A 14 0.53 -0.38 -11.63
CA ALA A 14 1.76 0.33 -11.30
C ALA A 14 1.72 0.96 -9.89
N ILE A 15 0.59 1.61 -9.54
CA ILE A 15 0.37 2.16 -8.20
C ILE A 15 0.37 1.04 -7.15
N LEU A 16 -0.27 -0.10 -7.45
CA LEU A 16 -0.32 -1.24 -6.53
C LEU A 16 1.07 -1.79 -6.23
N ILE A 17 1.92 -1.93 -7.25
CA ILE A 17 3.31 -2.41 -7.07
C ILE A 17 4.09 -1.44 -6.19
N LEU A 18 3.97 -0.12 -6.43
CA LEU A 18 4.60 0.89 -5.59
C LEU A 18 4.11 0.82 -4.14
N LEU A 19 2.80 0.70 -3.92
CA LEU A 19 2.23 0.54 -2.58
C LEU A 19 2.73 -0.74 -1.90
N PHE A 20 2.80 -1.84 -2.64
CA PHE A 20 3.23 -3.13 -2.14
C PHE A 20 4.70 -3.13 -1.69
N ILE A 21 5.56 -2.36 -2.35
CA ILE A 21 6.96 -2.17 -1.95
C ILE A 21 7.06 -1.16 -0.79
N ALA A 22 6.35 -0.04 -0.87
CA ALA A 22 6.40 1.01 0.15
C ALA A 22 5.87 0.52 1.51
N SER A 23 4.86 -0.33 1.50
CA SER A 23 4.19 -0.88 2.68
C SER A 23 5.12 -1.59 3.69
N PRO A 24 5.91 -2.63 3.32
CA PRO A 24 6.88 -3.25 4.22
C PRO A 24 8.06 -2.32 4.56
N VAL A 25 8.45 -1.42 3.66
CA VAL A 25 9.51 -0.43 3.94
C VAL A 25 9.07 0.53 5.06
N LEU A 26 7.85 1.06 4.99
CA LEU A 26 7.28 1.91 6.02
C LEU A 26 7.12 1.16 7.35
N LEU A 27 6.71 -0.12 7.30
CA LEU A 27 6.59 -0.95 8.49
C LEU A 27 7.96 -1.19 9.17
N THR A 28 8.99 -1.52 8.39
CA THR A 28 10.35 -1.73 8.92
C THR A 28 10.96 -0.43 9.47
N MET A 29 10.72 0.71 8.82
CA MET A 29 11.10 2.02 9.33
C MET A 29 10.38 2.35 10.64
N ALA A 30 9.08 2.07 10.74
CA ALA A 30 8.31 2.27 11.98
C ALA A 30 8.88 1.44 13.14
N PHE A 31 9.17 0.16 12.91
CA PHE A 31 9.82 -0.68 13.93
C PHE A 31 11.21 -0.17 14.32
N LYS A 32 11.98 0.36 13.37
CA LYS A 32 13.30 0.95 13.66
C LYS A 32 13.17 2.23 14.49
N ALA A 33 12.17 3.06 14.21
CA ALA A 33 11.88 4.28 14.97
C ALA A 33 11.51 3.95 16.43
N ILE A 34 10.63 2.97 16.66
CA ILE A 34 10.25 2.52 18.02
C ILE A 34 11.46 1.98 18.80
N LYS A 35 12.41 1.33 18.12
CA LYS A 35 13.66 0.87 18.78
C LYS A 35 14.62 2.01 19.09
N ARG A 36 14.62 3.08 18.29
CA ARG A 36 15.53 4.23 18.43
C ARG A 36 15.07 5.17 19.54
N TYR A 37 13.78 5.45 19.60
CA TYR A 37 13.19 6.36 20.56
C TYR A 37 12.54 5.54 21.65
N GLN A 38 13.06 5.61 22.87
CA GLN A 38 12.55 4.84 24.01
C GLN A 38 11.69 5.70 24.96
N GLU A 39 11.86 7.03 24.91
CA GLU A 39 11.18 7.98 25.81
C GLU A 39 10.86 9.30 25.08
N GLY A 40 9.88 10.06 25.60
CA GLY A 40 9.50 11.37 25.09
C GLY A 40 8.51 11.38 23.93
N PHE A 41 8.33 12.56 23.30
CA PHE A 41 7.37 12.78 22.21
C PHE A 41 7.62 11.90 20.98
N GLU A 42 8.90 11.65 20.67
CA GLU A 42 9.34 10.82 19.54
C GLU A 42 8.89 9.35 19.69
N TYR A 43 8.79 8.83 20.92
CA TYR A 43 8.31 7.48 21.21
C TYR A 43 6.82 7.32 20.85
N TRP A 44 6.00 8.31 21.23
CA TRP A 44 4.58 8.35 20.90
C TRP A 44 4.38 8.49 19.38
N LEU A 45 5.15 9.37 18.74
CA LEU A 45 5.12 9.56 17.28
C LEU A 45 5.48 8.27 16.54
N SER A 46 6.46 7.52 17.04
CA SER A 46 6.89 6.25 16.45
C SER A 46 5.78 5.18 16.52
N HIS A 47 5.01 5.13 17.61
CA HIS A 47 3.84 4.25 17.74
C HIS A 47 2.71 4.66 16.79
N LEU A 48 2.44 5.96 16.66
CA LEU A 48 1.47 6.47 15.69
C LEU A 48 1.87 6.09 14.26
N PHE A 49 3.17 6.18 13.94
CA PHE A 49 3.71 5.82 12.64
C PHE A 49 3.56 4.31 12.37
N LEU A 50 3.77 3.45 13.37
CA LEU A 50 3.54 2.01 13.24
C LEU A 50 2.07 1.68 12.95
N VAL A 51 1.14 2.31 13.66
CA VAL A 51 -0.29 2.13 13.40
C VAL A 51 -0.62 2.58 11.97
N SER A 52 -0.08 3.72 11.53
CA SER A 52 -0.29 4.22 10.17
C SER A 52 0.26 3.27 9.10
N ALA A 53 1.45 2.68 9.32
CA ALA A 53 2.04 1.67 8.44
C ALA A 53 1.20 0.38 8.40
N GLY A 54 0.67 -0.05 9.55
CA GLY A 54 -0.28 -1.17 9.62
C GLY A 54 -1.56 -0.92 8.82
N LEU A 55 -2.16 0.26 8.96
CA LEU A 55 -3.31 0.67 8.15
C LEU A 55 -2.97 0.71 6.67
N LEU A 56 -1.77 1.17 6.30
CA LEU A 56 -1.31 1.20 4.92
C LEU A 56 -1.19 -0.20 4.31
N ILE A 57 -0.76 -1.20 5.09
CA ILE A 57 -0.77 -2.62 4.65
C ILE A 57 -2.19 -3.07 4.33
N ILE A 58 -3.14 -2.82 5.25
CA ILE A 58 -4.54 -3.21 5.06
C ILE A 58 -5.12 -2.52 3.82
N PHE A 59 -4.85 -1.22 3.65
CA PHE A 59 -5.25 -0.46 2.48
C PHE A 59 -4.64 -1.01 1.19
N THR A 60 -3.35 -1.38 1.22
CA THR A 60 -2.65 -1.97 0.07
C THR A 60 -3.29 -3.30 -0.35
N ILE A 61 -3.63 -4.15 0.62
CA ILE A 61 -4.32 -5.43 0.35
C ILE A 61 -5.71 -5.16 -0.24
N TYR A 62 -6.49 -4.25 0.34
CA TYR A 62 -7.79 -3.84 -0.20
C TYR A 62 -7.67 -3.31 -1.65
N PHE A 63 -6.68 -2.45 -1.89
CA PHE A 63 -6.41 -1.89 -3.21
C PHE A 63 -5.95 -2.96 -4.22
N ALA A 64 -5.24 -3.99 -3.76
CA ALA A 64 -4.83 -5.13 -4.58
C ALA A 64 -6.06 -5.85 -5.14
N PHE A 65 -7.00 -6.24 -4.28
CA PHE A 65 -8.23 -6.91 -4.71
C PHE A 65 -9.03 -6.05 -5.71
N LYS A 66 -9.16 -4.75 -5.44
CA LYS A 66 -9.85 -3.82 -6.35
C LYS A 66 -9.15 -3.70 -7.71
N THR A 67 -7.82 -3.71 -7.72
CA THR A 67 -7.00 -3.62 -8.92
C THR A 67 -7.08 -4.90 -9.74
N PHE A 68 -6.94 -6.07 -9.12
CA PHE A 68 -7.11 -7.36 -9.80
C PHE A 68 -8.52 -7.54 -10.38
N GLY A 69 -9.56 -7.08 -9.67
CA GLY A 69 -10.92 -7.05 -10.21
C GLY A 69 -11.03 -6.17 -11.46
N THR A 70 -10.39 -5.00 -11.48
CA THR A 70 -10.39 -4.08 -12.63
C THR A 70 -9.62 -4.67 -13.82
N ILE A 71 -8.47 -5.30 -13.56
CA ILE A 71 -7.66 -5.99 -14.57
C ILE A 71 -8.45 -7.16 -15.17
N SER A 72 -9.11 -7.97 -14.33
CA SER A 72 -9.95 -9.08 -14.78
C SER A 72 -11.04 -8.60 -15.74
N LYS A 73 -11.77 -7.52 -15.40
CA LYS A 73 -12.77 -6.93 -16.30
C LYS A 73 -12.18 -6.41 -17.61
N ALA A 74 -11.00 -5.78 -17.54
CA ALA A 74 -10.32 -5.22 -18.72
C ALA A 74 -9.83 -6.32 -19.69
N ILE A 75 -9.33 -7.44 -19.16
CA ILE A 75 -8.79 -8.55 -19.96
C ILE A 75 -9.90 -9.47 -20.45
N PHE A 76 -10.86 -9.83 -19.60
CA PHE A 76 -11.89 -10.82 -19.91
C PHE A 76 -13.18 -10.22 -20.49
N GLN A 77 -13.26 -8.88 -20.65
CA GLN A 77 -14.45 -8.16 -21.15
C GLN A 77 -15.77 -8.60 -20.48
N LYS A 78 -15.71 -9.00 -19.21
CA LYS A 78 -16.82 -9.55 -18.43
C LYS A 78 -17.05 -8.74 -17.16
#